data_AF-A0A924VH73-F1
#
_entry.id   AF-A0A924VH73-F1
#
_cell.length_a   1.000
_cell.length_b   1.000
_cell.length_c   1.000
_cell.angle_alpha   90.00
_cell.angle_beta   90.00
_cell.angle_gamma   90.00
#
_symmetry.space_group_name_H-M   'P 1'
#
loop_
_entity.id
_entity.type
_entity.pdbx_description
1 polymer ?
#
loop_
_entity_poly.entity_id
_entity_poly.type
_entity_poly.pdbx_seq_one_letter_code
_entity_poly.pdbx_strand_id
1 'polypeptide(L)' 'MAEISISNSDWERLKLKIVRKYNHLRDEDLEYQEGQEEELITRLMTRIKRNREYVVFTLKKGMVHLETNRL' A
#
# COMPACT_ATOMS: atom_id res chain seq x y z
N MET A 1 11.37 -0.78 -12.52
CA MET A 1 11.78 -0.25 -11.21
C MET A 1 10.54 0.31 -10.57
N ALA A 2 10.27 -0.07 -9.32
CA ALA A 2 9.14 0.48 -8.57
C ALA A 2 9.28 2.00 -8.42
N GLU A 3 8.17 2.71 -8.61
CA GLU A 3 8.09 4.18 -8.46
C GLU A 3 8.14 4.64 -7.00
N ILE A 4 8.19 3.67 -6.08
CA ILE A 4 8.27 3.81 -4.62
C ILE A 4 9.14 2.68 -4.06
N SER A 5 9.73 2.92 -2.90
CA SER A 5 10.35 1.89 -2.08
C SER A 5 9.72 1.94 -0.69
N ILE A 6 9.33 0.78 -0.16
CA ILE A 6 8.66 0.68 1.13
C ILE A 6 9.47 -0.28 2.02
N SER A 7 10.02 0.21 3.12
CA SER A 7 10.67 -0.67 4.10
C SER A 7 9.64 -1.57 4.78
N ASN A 8 10.04 -2.76 5.23
CA ASN A 8 9.13 -3.64 5.98
C ASN A 8 8.55 -2.95 7.23
N SER A 9 9.34 -2.12 7.92
CA SER A 9 8.87 -1.34 9.08
C SER A 9 7.80 -0.29 8.72
N ASP A 10 7.94 0.37 7.57
CA ASP A 10 6.95 1.34 7.11
C ASP A 10 5.69 0.64 6.61
N TRP A 11 5.85 -0.54 6.00
CA TRP A 11 4.72 -1.35 5.54
C TRP A 11 3.79 -1.76 6.66
N GLU A 12 4.31 -2.19 7.82
CA GLU A 12 3.46 -2.56 8.97
C GLU A 12 2.51 -1.41 9.38
N ARG A 13 3.01 -0.17 9.35
CA ARG A 13 2.21 1.02 9.65
C ARG A 13 1.27 1.39 8.49
N LEU A 14 1.76 1.30 7.25
CA LEU A 14 0.99 1.61 6.05
C LEU A 14 -0.16 0.62 5.82
N LYS A 15 0.06 -0.66 6.09
CA LYS A 15 -0.91 -1.75 5.99
C LYS A 15 -2.15 -1.43 6.84
N LEU A 16 -1.96 -1.01 8.09
CA LEU A 16 -3.07 -0.63 8.98
C LEU A 16 -3.93 0.49 8.40
N LYS A 17 -3.30 1.48 7.76
CA LYS A 17 -4.00 2.57 7.09
C LYS A 17 -4.78 2.10 5.86
N ILE A 18 -4.18 1.22 5.06
CA ILE A 18 -4.81 0.64 3.87
C ILE A 18 -6.04 -0.18 4.27
N VAL A 19 -5.94 -1.02 5.31
CA VAL A 19 -7.08 -1.81 5.85
C VAL A 19 -8.22 -0.89 6.31
N ARG A 20 -7.91 0.23 6.99
CA ARG A 20 -8.94 1.20 7.40
C ARG A 20 -9.68 1.83 6.22
N LYS A 21 -8.96 2.15 5.14
CA LYS A 21 -9.55 2.74 3.92
C LYS A 21 -10.29 1.70 3.08
N TYR A 22 -9.77 0.47 3.00
CA TYR A 22 -10.31 -0.63 2.24
C TYR A 22 -10.53 -1.83 3.15
N ASN A 23 -11.60 -1.75 3.94
CA ASN A 23 -12.01 -2.77 4.91
C ASN A 23 -12.27 -4.18 4.35
N HIS A 24 -12.32 -4.33 3.02
CA HIS A 24 -12.51 -5.60 2.33
C HIS A 24 -11.20 -6.29 1.92
N LEU A 25 -10.05 -5.60 2.04
CA LEU A 25 -8.74 -6.20 1.80
C LEU A 25 -8.38 -7.12 2.96
N ARG A 26 -7.88 -8.30 2.62
CA ARG A 26 -7.44 -9.32 3.58
C ARG A 26 -5.93 -9.31 3.72
N ASP A 27 -5.41 -10.01 4.71
CA ASP A 27 -3.96 -10.11 4.93
C ASP A 27 -3.22 -10.68 3.71
N GLU A 28 -3.82 -11.65 3.01
CA GLU A 28 -3.31 -12.21 1.75
C GLU A 28 -3.13 -11.16 0.64
N ASP A 29 -3.97 -10.12 0.62
CA ASP A 29 -3.90 -9.05 -0.38
C ASP A 29 -2.79 -8.05 -0.09
N LEU A 30 -2.38 -8.01 1.18
CA LEU A 30 -1.46 -7.06 1.79
C LEU A 30 -0.14 -7.73 2.17
N GLU A 31 0.08 -8.94 1.68
CA GLU A 31 1.38 -9.60 1.78
C GLU A 31 2.40 -8.78 1.00
N TYR A 32 3.52 -8.49 1.64
CA TYR A 32 4.56 -7.65 1.08
C TYR A 32 5.87 -7.89 1.83
N GLN A 33 6.96 -7.96 1.06
CA GLN A 33 8.32 -7.85 1.55
C GLN A 33 9.04 -6.76 0.76
N GLU A 34 9.98 -6.08 1.42
CA GLU A 34 10.85 -5.09 0.78
C GLU A 34 11.47 -5.61 -0.52
N GLY A 35 11.32 -4.84 -1.62
CA GLY A 35 11.69 -5.24 -2.97
C GLY A 35 10.55 -5.85 -3.81
N GLN A 36 9.38 -6.11 -3.23
CA GLN A 36 8.17 -6.61 -3.93
C GLN A 36 7.15 -5.51 -4.24
N GLU A 37 7.55 -4.25 -4.33
CA GLU A 37 6.62 -3.12 -4.48
C GLU A 37 5.78 -3.22 -5.75
N GLU A 38 6.37 -3.72 -6.84
CA GLU A 38 5.66 -3.92 -8.10
C GLU A 38 4.54 -4.96 -8.01
N GLU A 39 4.79 -6.04 -7.28
CA GLU A 39 3.80 -7.10 -7.07
C GLU A 39 2.66 -6.58 -6.20
N LEU A 40 3.00 -5.88 -5.11
CA LEU A 40 2.02 -5.24 -4.24
C LEU A 40 1.15 -4.24 -5.00
N ILE A 41 1.75 -3.36 -5.80
CA ILE A 41 1.00 -2.37 -6.60
C ILE A 41 0.04 -3.08 -7.54
N THR A 42 0.52 -4.09 -8.27
CA THR A 42 -0.29 -4.84 -9.24
C THR A 42 -1.44 -5.58 -8.55
N ARG A 43 -1.18 -6.26 -7.43
CA ARG A 43 -2.20 -6.94 -6.62
C ARG A 43 -3.26 -5.96 -6.13
N LEU A 44 -2.83 -4.82 -5.57
CA LEU A 44 -3.75 -3.79 -5.09
C LEU A 44 -4.59 -3.20 -6.22
N MET A 45 -4.03 -2.91 -7.40
CA MET A 45 -4.79 -2.42 -8.56
C MET A 45 -6.00 -3.31 -8.87
N THR A 46 -5.80 -4.63 -8.88
CA THR A 46 -6.86 -5.60 -9.12
C THR A 46 -7.86 -5.65 -7.97
N ARG A 47 -7.38 -5.70 -6.71
CA ARG A 47 -8.28 -5.85 -5.54
C ARG A 47 -9.15 -4.62 -5.29
N ILE A 48 -8.58 -3.42 -5.38
CA ILE A 48 -9.34 -2.17 -5.17
C ILE A 48 -9.98 -1.62 -6.45
N LYS A 49 -9.77 -2.27 -7.60
CA LYS A 49 -10.27 -1.88 -8.94
C LYS A 49 -9.89 -0.46 -9.32
N ARG A 50 -8.61 -0.13 -9.17
CA ARG A 50 -8.05 1.20 -9.50
C ARG A 50 -6.83 1.08 -10.39
N ASN A 51 -6.52 2.17 -11.08
CA ASN A 51 -5.32 2.23 -11.91
C ASN A 51 -4.05 2.34 -11.05
N ARG A 52 -2.91 2.10 -11.70
CA ARG A 52 -1.59 2.12 -11.06
C ARG A 52 -1.32 3.44 -10.36
N GLU A 53 -1.57 4.55 -11.05
CA GLU A 53 -1.36 5.91 -10.57
C GLU A 53 -2.07 6.16 -9.24
N TYR A 54 -3.33 5.73 -9.11
CA TYR A 54 -4.11 5.89 -7.89
C TYR A 54 -3.56 5.05 -6.74
N VAL A 55 -3.13 3.81 -7.02
CA VAL A 55 -2.51 2.93 -6.03
C VAL A 55 -1.20 3.52 -5.53
N VAL A 56 -0.30 3.87 -6.45
CA VAL A 56 0.99 4.50 -6.13
C VAL A 56 0.79 5.80 -5.36
N PHE A 57 -0.14 6.65 -5.79
CA PHE A 57 -0.50 7.88 -5.07
C PHE A 57 -0.98 7.58 -3.64
N THR A 58 -1.85 6.59 -3.46
CA THR A 58 -2.35 6.20 -2.13
C THR A 58 -1.22 5.71 -1.23
N LEU A 59 -0.32 4.88 -1.76
CA LEU A 59 0.85 4.40 -1.03
C LEU A 59 1.78 5.56 -0.63
N LYS A 60 2.15 6.42 -1.57
CA LYS A 60 2.96 7.63 -1.32
C LYS A 60 2.32 8.54 -0.25
N LYS A 61 1.03 8.82 -0.38
CA LYS A 61 0.31 9.66 0.58
C LYS A 61 0.26 9.04 1.98
N GLY A 62 0.10 7.71 2.06
CA GLY A 62 0.15 7.00 3.33
C GLY A 62 1.53 7.03 3.99
N MET A 63 2.60 6.93 3.20
CA MET A 63 3.99 7.04 3.66
C MET A 63 4.34 8.43 4.20
N VAL A 64 3.87 9.50 3.55
CA VAL A 64 4.06 10.88 4.04
C VAL A 64 3.41 11.10 5.41
N HIS A 65 2.37 10.32 5.72
CA HIS A 65 1.57 10.49 6.93
C HIS A 65 1.68 9.29 7.88
N LEU A 66 2.78 8.54 7.91
CA LEU A 66 2.92 7.33 8.76
C LEU A 66 2.65 7.59 10.25
N GLU A 67 3.01 8.77 10.74
CA GLU A 67 2.85 9.15 12.15
C GLU A 67 1.46 9.72 12.49
N THR A 68 0.60 9.94 11.49
CA THR A 68 -0.72 10.57 11.68
C THR A 68 -1.83 9.70 11.10
N ASN A 69 -3.06 9.80 11.60
CA ASN A 69 -4.18 8.98 11.09
C ASN A 69 -4.74 9.44 9.73
N ARG A 70 -4.12 10.42 9.05
CA ARG A 70 -4.60 10.93 7.76
C ARG A 70 -4.21 9.99 6.61
N LEU A 71 -5.15 9.79 5.68
CA LEU A 71 -4.96 9.10 4.39
C LEU A 71 -5.66 9.83 3.25
#